data_AF-A0A522J628-F1
#
_entry.id   AF-A0A522J628-F1
#
_cell.length_a   1.000
_cell.length_b   1.000
_cell.length_c   1.000
_cell.angle_alpha   90.00
_cell.angle_beta   90.00
_cell.angle_gamma   90.00
#
_symmetry.space_group_name_H-M   'P 1'
#
loop_
_entity.id
_entity.type
_entity.pdbx_description
1 polymer ?
#
loop_
_entity_poly.entity_id
_entity_poly.type
_entity_poly.pdbx_seq_one_letter_code
_entity_poly.pdbx_strand_id
1 'polypeptide(L)'
;MGMFQLNWVKALIGESSIQRDANAVPAVAAAHFAPSPVLLAYATQTGVTEDLANATHEQLLAAGIETELVELNDLDIEKLAATPQALFLTSTTCDGDPPDMAEAFAEERMIDPAPLEHLQYGLLALGDRAYDHFCGFGHALDEWLRACGAKPWFPCIEVDDEDGDALDRWHAQVAALVPKVAAAASPITP
;
A
#
# COMPACT_ATOMS: atom_id res chain seq x y z
N MET A 1 -14.88 -2.77 26.88
CA MET A 1 -13.78 -3.74 26.86
C MET A 1 -14.15 -4.83 25.85
N GLY A 2 -14.19 -4.48 24.57
CA GLY A 2 -14.75 -5.30 23.49
C GLY A 2 -13.64 -5.93 22.68
N MET A 3 -13.51 -7.24 22.83
CA MET A 3 -12.62 -8.11 22.09
C MET A 3 -13.21 -8.34 20.69
N PHE A 4 -12.92 -7.46 19.73
CA PHE A 4 -13.27 -7.58 18.31
C PHE A 4 -12.00 -7.67 17.45
N GLN A 5 -11.11 -8.57 17.84
CA GLN A 5 -9.85 -8.83 17.14
C GLN A 5 -10.03 -9.97 16.12
N LEU A 6 -9.60 -9.71 14.88
CA LEU A 6 -8.89 -10.65 14.01
C LEU A 6 -9.66 -11.76 13.25
N ASN A 7 -11.00 -11.80 13.24
CA ASN A 7 -11.69 -12.90 12.53
C ASN A 7 -11.83 -12.71 11.01
N TRP A 8 -11.86 -11.49 10.48
CA TRP A 8 -11.99 -11.29 9.03
C TRP A 8 -10.63 -11.31 8.30
N VAL A 9 -9.53 -10.88 8.95
CA VAL A 9 -8.15 -11.08 8.44
C VAL A 9 -7.87 -12.58 8.23
N LYS A 10 -8.38 -13.46 9.10
CA LYS A 10 -8.25 -14.91 8.94
C LYS A 10 -9.06 -15.51 7.78
N ALA A 11 -10.12 -14.85 7.34
CA ALA A 11 -10.87 -15.29 6.16
C ALA A 11 -10.13 -14.94 4.84
N LEU A 12 -9.22 -13.95 4.87
CA LEU A 12 -8.41 -13.51 3.73
C LEU A 12 -7.21 -14.43 3.45
N ILE A 13 -6.54 -14.94 4.48
CA ILE A 13 -5.53 -16.00 4.39
C ILE A 13 -6.23 -17.35 4.26
N GLY A 14 -6.74 -17.66 3.08
CA GLY A 14 -7.40 -18.93 2.78
C GLY A 14 -6.56 -20.14 3.22
N GLU A 15 -6.94 -20.78 4.33
CA GLU A 15 -6.49 -22.12 4.69
C GLU A 15 -7.10 -23.13 3.70
N SER A 16 -6.52 -23.20 2.50
CA SER A 16 -6.71 -24.32 1.58
C SER A 16 -5.51 -25.23 1.65
N SER A 17 -5.72 -26.38 2.28
CA SER A 17 -4.76 -27.48 2.38
C SER A 17 -4.41 -28.01 0.99
N ILE A 18 -3.36 -27.47 0.37
CA ILE A 18 -2.77 -28.06 -0.84
C ILE A 18 -1.61 -28.95 -0.42
N GLN A 19 -1.88 -30.24 -0.46
CA GLN A 19 -0.92 -31.33 -0.37
C GLN A 19 0.08 -31.18 -1.53
N ARG A 20 1.33 -30.83 -1.23
CA ARG A 20 2.41 -30.73 -2.23
C ARG A 20 2.88 -32.13 -2.62
N ASP A 21 2.60 -32.54 -3.85
CA ASP A 21 3.36 -33.57 -4.53
C ASP A 21 4.67 -32.94 -5.06
N ALA A 22 5.79 -33.46 -4.61
CA ALA A 22 7.12 -33.01 -4.98
C ALA A 22 7.57 -33.71 -6.27
N ASN A 23 7.65 -32.98 -7.39
CA ASN A 23 8.53 -33.39 -8.48
C ASN A 23 9.13 -32.19 -9.23
N ALA A 24 10.37 -32.37 -9.65
CA ALA A 24 11.37 -31.35 -9.96
C ALA A 24 11.18 -30.63 -11.31
N VAL A 25 11.74 -29.43 -11.40
CA VAL A 25 12.18 -28.80 -12.67
C VAL A 25 13.61 -28.26 -12.49
N PRO A 26 14.50 -28.41 -13.49
CA PRO A 26 15.92 -28.15 -13.33
C PRO A 26 16.25 -26.66 -13.47
N ALA A 27 17.27 -26.22 -12.72
CA ALA A 27 17.78 -24.86 -12.71
C ALA A 27 18.52 -24.52 -14.02
N VAL A 28 17.95 -23.60 -14.79
CA VAL A 28 18.69 -22.77 -15.75
C VAL A 28 19.04 -21.47 -15.03
N ALA A 29 20.32 -21.10 -15.08
CA ALA A 29 20.91 -19.93 -14.44
C ALA A 29 20.09 -18.66 -14.73
N ALA A 30 19.40 -18.17 -13.71
CA ALA A 30 18.70 -16.89 -13.77
C ALA A 30 19.73 -15.78 -13.58
N ALA A 31 19.84 -14.89 -14.57
CA ALA A 31 20.38 -13.57 -14.33
C ALA A 31 19.52 -12.91 -13.23
N HIS A 32 20.14 -12.55 -12.10
CA HIS A 32 19.47 -11.84 -11.03
C HIS A 32 19.16 -10.41 -11.50
N PHE A 33 17.94 -10.20 -11.99
CA PHE A 33 17.25 -8.92 -11.87
C PHE A 33 16.23 -9.12 -10.77
N ALA A 34 16.52 -8.62 -9.56
CA ALA A 34 15.46 -8.49 -8.57
C ALA A 34 14.58 -7.32 -9.02
N PRO A 35 13.26 -7.50 -9.22
CA PRO A 35 12.36 -6.37 -9.33
C PRO A 35 12.58 -5.46 -8.11
N SER A 36 12.66 -4.14 -8.30
CA SER A 36 12.64 -3.24 -7.14
C SER A 36 11.37 -3.51 -6.34
N PRO A 37 11.47 -3.75 -5.01
CA PRO A 37 10.30 -4.09 -4.22
C PRO A 37 9.27 -2.96 -4.30
N VAL A 38 8.00 -3.31 -4.38
CA VAL A 38 6.91 -2.33 -4.28
C VAL A 38 6.91 -1.79 -2.86
N LEU A 39 7.02 -0.48 -2.71
CA LEU A 39 6.96 0.16 -1.39
C LEU A 39 5.53 0.12 -0.88
N LEU A 40 5.33 -0.33 0.35
CA LEU A 40 4.04 -0.29 1.05
C LEU A 40 4.20 0.63 2.26
N ALA A 41 3.72 1.86 2.14
CA ALA A 41 3.80 2.85 3.21
C ALA A 41 2.47 2.89 3.97
N TYR A 42 2.50 2.83 5.30
CA TYR A 42 1.30 2.87 6.11
C TYR A 42 1.38 3.85 7.26
N ALA A 43 0.22 4.37 7.67
CA ALA A 43 0.09 5.13 8.91
C ALA A 43 -1.27 4.83 9.55
N THR A 44 -1.25 4.52 10.85
CA THR A 44 -2.43 4.08 11.59
C THR A 44 -2.50 4.78 12.95
N GLN A 45 -3.72 4.98 13.47
CA GLN A 45 -3.90 5.42 14.86
C GLN A 45 -4.18 4.25 15.81
N THR A 46 -4.92 3.24 15.35
CA THR A 46 -5.46 2.16 16.21
C THR A 46 -5.06 0.75 15.77
N GLY A 47 -4.27 0.62 14.70
CA GLY A 47 -3.77 -0.66 14.18
C GLY A 47 -4.55 -1.22 12.98
N VAL A 48 -5.79 -0.76 12.71
CA VAL A 48 -6.61 -1.31 11.61
C VAL A 48 -5.93 -1.15 10.24
N THR A 49 -5.38 0.03 9.95
CA THR A 49 -4.66 0.29 8.70
C THR A 49 -3.38 -0.53 8.59
N GLU A 50 -2.71 -0.82 9.71
CA GLU A 50 -1.52 -1.67 9.75
C GLU A 50 -1.87 -3.13 9.46
N ASP A 51 -2.97 -3.65 10.03
CA ASP A 51 -3.47 -4.99 9.71
C ASP A 51 -3.78 -5.13 8.21
N LEU A 52 -4.41 -4.11 7.61
CA LEU A 52 -4.67 -4.05 6.16
C LEU A 52 -3.39 -3.96 5.33
N ALA A 53 -2.38 -3.22 5.81
CA ALA A 53 -1.09 -3.11 5.14
C ALA A 53 -0.35 -4.46 5.16
N ASN A 54 -0.35 -5.16 6.29
CA ASN A 54 0.19 -6.52 6.40
C ASN A 54 -0.56 -7.51 5.49
N ALA A 55 -1.89 -7.48 5.46
CA ALA A 55 -2.67 -8.32 4.56
C ALA A 55 -2.36 -8.04 3.07
N THR A 56 -2.21 -6.77 2.70
CA THR A 56 -1.82 -6.35 1.34
C THR A 56 -0.40 -6.82 0.99
N HIS A 57 0.53 -6.72 1.95
CA HIS A 57 1.90 -7.22 1.82
C HIS A 57 1.91 -8.74 1.57
N GLU A 58 1.19 -9.52 2.39
CA GLU A 58 1.06 -10.96 2.22
C GLU A 58 0.44 -11.34 0.87
N GLN A 59 -0.59 -10.62 0.43
CA GLN A 59 -1.23 -10.83 -0.88
C GLN A 59 -0.23 -10.67 -2.04
N LEU A 60 0.61 -9.63 -1.99
CA LEU A 60 1.61 -9.36 -3.02
C LEU A 60 2.75 -10.39 -2.99
N LEU A 61 3.24 -10.75 -1.80
CA LEU A 61 4.24 -11.82 -1.65
C LEU A 61 3.73 -13.17 -2.17
N ALA A 62 2.47 -13.51 -1.89
CA ALA A 62 1.84 -14.74 -2.42
C ALA A 62 1.74 -14.74 -3.95
N ALA A 63 1.67 -13.56 -4.57
CA ALA A 63 1.70 -13.37 -6.01
C ALA A 63 3.13 -13.29 -6.60
N GLY A 64 4.17 -13.45 -5.78
CA GLY A 64 5.58 -13.39 -6.20
C GLY A 64 6.12 -11.98 -6.41
N ILE A 65 5.44 -10.96 -5.88
CA ILE A 65 5.89 -9.56 -5.90
C ILE A 65 6.59 -9.25 -4.59
N GLU A 66 7.86 -8.86 -4.64
CA GLU A 66 8.56 -8.39 -3.44
C GLU A 66 8.04 -7.01 -3.02
N THR A 67 7.89 -6.83 -1.72
CA THR A 67 7.35 -5.61 -1.11
C THR A 67 8.16 -5.21 0.11
N GLU A 68 8.32 -3.91 0.32
CA GLU A 68 8.93 -3.33 1.51
C GLU A 68 7.86 -2.56 2.29
N LEU A 69 7.54 -3.03 3.50
CA LEU A 69 6.56 -2.38 4.38
C LEU A 69 7.27 -1.35 5.27
N VAL A 70 6.79 -0.10 5.29
CA VAL A 70 7.38 1.01 6.04
C VAL A 70 6.30 1.89 6.67
N GLU A 71 6.56 2.39 7.89
CA GLU A 71 5.74 3.44 8.50
C GLU A 71 5.94 4.77 7.77
N LEU A 72 4.89 5.58 7.66
CA LEU A 72 4.98 6.81 6.87
C LEU A 72 5.97 7.83 7.46
N ASN A 73 6.06 7.93 8.79
CA ASN A 73 7.07 8.77 9.44
C ASN A 73 8.52 8.33 9.19
N ASP A 74 8.76 7.05 8.90
CA ASP A 74 10.08 6.51 8.57
C ASP A 74 10.40 6.62 7.07
N LEU A 75 9.46 7.10 6.25
CA LEU A 75 9.64 7.27 4.82
C LEU A 75 10.26 8.61 4.48
N ASP A 76 11.53 8.59 4.08
CA ASP A 76 12.19 9.78 3.55
C ASP A 76 11.89 10.02 2.06
N ILE A 77 11.91 11.30 1.66
CA ILE A 77 11.65 11.73 0.28
C ILE A 77 12.67 11.15 -0.71
N GLU A 78 13.92 10.97 -0.30
CA GLU A 78 14.96 10.37 -1.15
C GLU A 78 14.61 8.92 -1.51
N LYS A 79 14.09 8.15 -0.55
CA LYS A 79 13.62 6.78 -0.77
C LYS A 79 12.39 6.79 -1.67
N LEU A 80 11.43 7.67 -1.40
CA LEU A 80 10.21 7.77 -2.20
C LEU A 80 10.53 8.16 -3.67
N ALA A 81 11.45 9.10 -3.88
CA ALA A 81 11.91 9.55 -5.19
C ALA A 81 12.86 8.57 -5.89
N ALA A 82 13.26 7.48 -5.24
CA ALA A 82 13.96 6.35 -5.87
C ALA A 82 13.01 5.18 -6.17
N THR A 83 11.74 5.30 -5.78
CA THR A 83 10.76 4.22 -5.83
C THR A 83 9.84 4.41 -7.04
N PRO A 84 9.78 3.46 -7.98
CA PRO A 84 8.89 3.58 -9.14
C PRO A 84 7.42 3.29 -8.80
N GLN A 85 7.16 2.55 -7.72
CA GLN A 85 5.87 1.93 -7.42
C GLN A 85 5.63 1.88 -5.91
N ALA A 86 4.54 2.50 -5.45
CA ALA A 86 4.18 2.51 -4.04
C ALA A 86 2.69 2.28 -3.79
N LEU A 87 2.34 1.68 -2.67
CA LEU A 87 0.99 1.65 -2.13
C LEU A 87 0.98 2.37 -0.78
N PHE A 88 0.01 3.26 -0.60
CA PHE A 88 -0.18 4.00 0.63
C PHE A 88 -1.46 3.53 1.31
N LEU A 89 -1.41 3.28 2.61
CA LEU A 89 -2.57 2.96 3.43
C LEU A 89 -2.56 3.87 4.64
N THR A 90 -3.57 4.72 4.79
CA THR A 90 -3.59 5.68 5.91
C THR A 90 -4.95 5.83 6.54
N SER A 91 -5.00 5.88 7.87
CA SER A 91 -6.17 6.37 8.60
C SER A 91 -6.18 7.90 8.64
N THR A 92 -7.33 8.48 8.92
CA THR A 92 -7.47 9.89 9.28
C THR A 92 -7.78 9.99 10.78
N THR A 93 -7.27 11.03 11.45
CA THR A 93 -7.64 11.35 12.83
C THR A 93 -8.46 12.62 12.90
N CYS A 94 -9.19 12.78 14.01
CA CYS A 94 -9.92 13.99 14.34
C CYS A 94 -10.78 14.50 13.17
N ASP A 95 -10.53 15.74 12.75
CA ASP A 95 -11.29 16.45 11.73
C ASP A 95 -10.46 16.57 10.43
N GLY A 96 -9.82 15.47 10.02
CA GLY A 96 -9.05 15.41 8.77
C GLY A 96 -7.54 15.36 8.93
N ASP A 97 -7.03 15.33 10.15
CA ASP A 97 -5.61 15.38 10.48
C ASP A 97 -4.91 14.03 10.23
N PRO A 98 -3.57 14.04 10.02
CA PRO A 98 -2.78 12.81 10.00
C PRO A 98 -2.88 12.04 11.33
N PRO A 99 -2.71 10.71 11.31
CA PRO A 99 -2.40 9.96 12.52
C PRO A 99 -0.99 10.30 13.02
N ASP A 100 -0.71 10.01 14.29
CA ASP A 100 0.60 10.27 14.90
C ASP A 100 1.75 9.65 14.07
N MET A 101 1.50 8.47 13.47
CA MET A 101 2.44 7.76 12.57
C MET A 101 2.67 8.41 11.20
N ALA A 102 2.02 9.55 10.92
CA ALA A 102 2.17 10.35 9.72
C ALA A 102 2.44 11.83 10.00
N GLU A 103 2.39 12.27 11.26
CA GLU A 103 2.49 13.68 11.63
C GLU A 103 3.82 14.29 11.15
N ALA A 104 4.96 13.64 11.41
CA ALA A 104 6.26 14.13 10.97
C ALA A 104 6.39 14.13 9.43
N PHE A 105 5.84 13.12 8.76
CA PHE A 105 5.82 13.11 7.29
C PHE A 105 5.00 14.29 6.73
N ALA A 106 3.81 14.53 7.29
CA ALA A 106 2.95 15.63 6.89
C ALA A 106 3.60 16.99 7.15
N GLU A 107 4.16 17.19 8.34
CA GLU A 107 4.74 18.46 8.76
C GLU A 107 6.09 18.75 8.14
N GLU A 108 6.90 17.74 7.79
CA GLU A 108 8.27 17.98 7.32
C GLU A 108 8.48 17.66 5.85
N ARG A 109 7.71 16.73 5.28
CA ARG A 109 7.92 16.21 3.92
C ARG A 109 6.85 16.67 2.94
N MET A 110 5.63 16.93 3.40
CA MET A 110 4.54 17.41 2.55
C MET A 110 4.49 18.94 2.34
N ILE A 111 5.39 19.71 2.99
CA ILE A 111 5.43 21.18 2.86
C ILE A 111 5.80 21.61 1.43
N ASP A 112 6.75 20.92 0.82
CA ASP A 112 7.29 21.24 -0.50
C ASP A 112 7.02 20.10 -1.50
N PRO A 113 6.86 20.42 -2.80
CA PRO A 113 6.80 19.38 -3.83
C PRO A 113 8.13 18.62 -3.95
N ALA A 114 8.03 17.30 -4.13
CA ALA A 114 9.14 16.41 -4.45
C ALA A 114 9.10 15.96 -5.92
N PRO A 115 10.24 15.58 -6.54
CA PRO A 115 10.29 15.13 -7.93
C PRO A 115 9.82 13.66 -8.07
N LEU A 116 8.50 13.45 -8.05
CA LEU A 116 7.87 12.12 -8.06
C LEU A 116 7.25 11.74 -9.41
N GLU A 117 7.68 12.33 -10.54
CA GLU A 117 7.00 12.12 -11.84
C GLU A 117 7.10 10.69 -12.38
N HIS A 118 8.05 9.92 -11.86
CA HIS A 118 8.27 8.52 -12.17
C HIS A 118 7.49 7.57 -11.26
N LEU A 119 6.97 8.06 -10.14
CA LEU A 119 6.24 7.25 -9.16
C LEU A 119 4.82 6.96 -9.66
N GLN A 120 4.46 5.68 -9.64
CA GLN A 120 3.08 5.24 -9.72
C GLN A 120 2.60 4.76 -8.36
N TYR A 121 1.35 5.08 -8.00
CA TYR A 121 0.86 4.71 -6.68
C TYR A 121 -0.60 4.26 -6.63
N GLY A 122 -0.94 3.56 -5.55
CA GLY A 122 -2.33 3.34 -5.12
C GLY A 122 -2.48 3.84 -3.69
N LEU A 123 -3.68 4.29 -3.32
CA LEU A 123 -3.96 4.83 -2.00
C LEU A 123 -5.28 4.28 -1.45
N LEU A 124 -5.22 3.70 -0.25
CA LEU A 124 -6.35 3.35 0.59
C LEU A 124 -6.43 4.34 1.75
N ALA A 125 -7.53 5.09 1.83
CA ALA A 125 -7.77 6.05 2.89
C ALA A 125 -8.90 5.54 3.79
N LEU A 126 -8.62 5.37 5.08
CA LEU A 126 -9.61 4.98 6.07
C LEU A 126 -10.12 6.23 6.81
N GLY A 127 -11.43 6.32 6.96
CA GLY A 127 -12.11 7.38 7.69
C GLY A 127 -13.49 6.93 8.16
N ASP A 128 -14.25 7.86 8.70
CA ASP A 128 -15.62 7.64 9.15
C ASP A 128 -16.47 8.84 8.73
N ARG A 129 -17.57 8.59 7.99
CA ARG A 129 -18.48 9.63 7.49
C ARG A 129 -19.25 10.35 8.59
N ALA A 130 -19.18 9.88 9.84
CA ALA A 130 -19.67 10.61 11.00
C ALA A 130 -18.89 11.90 11.29
N TYR A 131 -17.69 12.05 10.73
CA TYR A 131 -16.86 13.25 10.84
C TYR A 131 -16.97 14.12 9.58
N ASP A 132 -16.77 15.43 9.74
CA ASP A 132 -16.94 16.39 8.65
C ASP A 132 -15.89 16.18 7.54
N HIS A 133 -14.64 15.88 7.91
CA HIS A 133 -13.55 15.61 6.96
C HIS A 133 -13.29 14.10 6.78
N PHE A 134 -14.27 13.42 6.17
CA PHE A 134 -14.13 12.04 5.76
C PHE A 134 -12.87 11.81 4.91
N CYS A 135 -12.02 10.86 5.33
CA CYS A 135 -10.73 10.51 4.70
C CYS A 135 -9.77 11.71 4.47
N GLY A 136 -9.89 12.77 5.28
CA GLY A 136 -9.20 14.05 5.07
C GLY A 136 -7.68 13.93 4.85
N PHE A 137 -6.97 13.16 5.67
CA PHE A 137 -5.52 13.01 5.50
C PHE A 137 -5.17 12.21 4.24
N GLY A 138 -5.95 11.17 3.91
CA GLY A 138 -5.79 10.44 2.67
C GLY A 138 -5.96 11.35 1.44
N HIS A 139 -6.94 12.25 1.47
CA HIS A 139 -7.12 13.25 0.42
C HIS A 139 -5.94 14.22 0.31
N ALA A 140 -5.43 14.72 1.44
CA ALA A 140 -4.26 15.59 1.46
C ALA A 140 -3.01 14.91 0.89
N LEU A 141 -2.81 13.63 1.23
CA LEU A 141 -1.71 12.82 0.70
C LEU A 141 -1.85 12.59 -0.82
N ASP A 142 -3.06 12.26 -1.31
CA ASP A 142 -3.32 12.11 -2.75
C ASP A 142 -3.03 13.40 -3.52
N GLU A 143 -3.48 14.54 -2.98
CA GLU A 143 -3.25 15.86 -3.58
C GLU A 143 -1.77 16.20 -3.65
N TRP A 144 -1.03 16.00 -2.54
CA TRP A 144 0.40 16.24 -2.51
C TRP A 144 1.18 15.33 -3.48
N LEU A 145 0.88 14.03 -3.52
CA LEU A 145 1.51 13.09 -4.45
C LEU A 145 1.29 13.51 -5.92
N ARG A 146 0.07 13.94 -6.27
CA ARG A 146 -0.23 14.47 -7.61
C ARG A 146 0.49 15.78 -7.91
N ALA A 147 0.57 16.68 -6.94
CA ALA A 147 1.30 17.94 -7.08
C ALA A 147 2.80 17.70 -7.34
N CYS A 148 3.35 16.62 -6.78
CA CYS A 148 4.70 16.11 -7.04
C CYS A 148 4.87 15.39 -8.39
N GLY A 149 3.80 15.25 -9.17
CA GLY A 149 3.79 14.59 -10.48
C GLY A 149 3.57 13.06 -10.45
N ALA A 150 3.38 12.46 -9.27
CA ALA A 150 3.11 11.04 -9.16
C ALA A 150 1.77 10.67 -9.81
N LYS A 151 1.68 9.44 -10.32
CA LYS A 151 0.53 8.98 -11.11
C LYS A 151 -0.23 7.88 -10.38
N PRO A 152 -1.49 8.10 -9.99
CA PRO A 152 -2.27 7.03 -9.40
C PRO A 152 -2.59 5.95 -10.44
N TRP A 153 -2.52 4.68 -10.03
CA TRP A 153 -3.01 3.56 -10.84
C TRP A 153 -4.54 3.54 -10.92
N PHE A 154 -5.19 3.98 -9.85
CA PHE A 154 -6.65 4.08 -9.69
C PHE A 154 -6.97 5.22 -8.72
N PRO A 155 -8.19 5.80 -8.75
CA PRO A 155 -8.60 6.81 -7.78
C PRO A 155 -8.42 6.31 -6.34
N CYS A 156 -8.13 7.23 -5.39
CA CYS A 156 -8.09 6.91 -3.97
C CYS A 156 -9.35 6.11 -3.57
N ILE A 157 -9.14 4.99 -2.89
CA ILE A 157 -10.23 4.18 -2.35
C ILE A 157 -10.44 4.62 -0.92
N GLU A 158 -11.60 5.24 -0.68
CA GLU A 158 -12.05 5.63 0.64
C GLU A 158 -12.79 4.46 1.30
N VAL A 159 -12.46 4.16 2.55
CA VAL A 159 -13.11 3.16 3.39
C VAL A 159 -13.82 3.90 4.52
N ASP A 160 -15.14 3.68 4.62
CA ASP A 160 -15.96 4.16 5.72
C ASP A 160 -16.03 3.07 6.79
N ASP A 161 -15.28 3.26 7.89
CA ASP A 161 -15.11 2.30 8.99
C ASP A 161 -14.62 0.92 8.49
N GLU A 162 -15.50 -0.08 8.41
CA GLU A 162 -15.22 -1.44 7.93
C GLU A 162 -15.96 -1.77 6.62
N ASP A 163 -16.19 -0.79 5.73
CA ASP A 163 -16.86 -0.99 4.43
C ASP A 163 -16.18 -2.09 3.58
N GLY A 164 -16.80 -3.28 3.60
CA GLY A 164 -16.32 -4.46 2.89
C GLY A 164 -16.28 -4.28 1.37
N ASP A 165 -17.17 -3.50 0.78
CA ASP A 165 -17.15 -3.25 -0.67
C ASP A 165 -15.95 -2.38 -1.06
N ALA A 166 -15.56 -1.43 -0.21
CA ALA A 166 -14.34 -0.65 -0.40
C ALA A 166 -13.09 -1.54 -0.29
N LEU A 167 -13.05 -2.42 0.71
CA LEU A 167 -11.94 -3.37 0.89
C LEU A 167 -11.85 -4.38 -0.27
N ASP A 168 -12.97 -4.92 -0.75
CA ASP A 168 -12.98 -5.83 -1.91
C ASP A 168 -12.46 -5.13 -3.18
N ARG A 169 -12.82 -3.86 -3.38
CA ARG A 169 -12.26 -3.04 -4.48
C ARG A 169 -10.76 -2.85 -4.33
N TRP A 170 -10.26 -2.59 -3.12
CA TRP A 170 -8.82 -2.49 -2.87
C TRP A 170 -8.09 -3.78 -3.25
N HIS A 171 -8.56 -4.93 -2.75
CA HIS A 171 -7.97 -6.24 -3.07
C HIS A 171 -7.99 -6.53 -4.57
N ALA A 172 -9.09 -6.20 -5.26
CA ALA A 172 -9.21 -6.38 -6.70
C ALA A 172 -8.22 -5.52 -7.48
N GLN A 173 -8.01 -4.26 -7.06
CA GLN A 173 -7.04 -3.38 -7.69
C GLN A 173 -5.61 -3.85 -7.43
N VAL A 174 -5.26 -4.22 -6.20
CA VAL A 174 -3.94 -4.78 -5.85
C VAL A 174 -3.65 -6.04 -6.68
N ALA A 175 -4.60 -6.95 -6.82
CA ALA A 175 -4.45 -8.13 -7.68
C ALA A 175 -4.23 -7.76 -9.16
N ALA A 176 -4.89 -6.70 -9.65
CA ALA A 176 -4.69 -6.20 -11.01
C ALA A 176 -3.34 -5.49 -11.23
N LEU A 177 -2.62 -5.13 -10.16
CA LEU A 177 -1.28 -4.56 -10.25
C LEU A 177 -0.20 -5.60 -10.51
N VAL A 178 -0.37 -6.83 -10.01
CA VAL A 178 0.61 -7.93 -10.17
C VAL A 178 1.18 -8.05 -11.58
N PRO A 179 0.36 -8.16 -12.66
CA PRO A 179 0.91 -8.24 -14.02
C PRO A 179 1.60 -6.95 -14.48
N LYS A 180 1.18 -5.78 -13.98
CA LYS A 180 1.77 -4.47 -14.35
C LYS A 180 3.13 -4.26 -13.67
N VAL A 181 3.24 -4.63 -12.40
CA VAL A 181 4.48 -4.60 -11.61
C VAL A 181 5.49 -5.58 -12.19
N ALA A 182 5.07 -6.82 -12.49
CA ALA A 182 5.92 -7.81 -13.13
C ALA A 182 6.43 -7.36 -14.51
N ALA A 183 5.61 -6.65 -15.29
CA ALA A 183 6.03 -6.12 -16.59
C ALA A 183 7.02 -4.94 -16.48
N ALA A 184 6.88 -4.09 -15.46
CA ALA A 184 7.78 -2.97 -15.20
C ALA A 184 9.19 -3.40 -14.78
N ALA A 185 9.33 -4.62 -14.26
CA ALA A 185 10.62 -5.25 -13.93
C ALA A 185 11.39 -5.79 -15.16
N SER A 186 10.93 -5.53 -16.38
CA SER A 186 11.58 -6.02 -17.61
C SER A 186 13.02 -5.49 -17.75
N PRO A 187 13.96 -6.30 -18.28
CA PRO A 187 15.39 -6.01 -18.22
C PRO A 187 15.77 -4.79 -19.08
N ILE A 188 16.59 -3.91 -18.50
CA ILE A 188 17.42 -2.98 -19.28
C ILE A 188 18.42 -3.81 -20.11
N THR A 189 18.32 -3.73 -21.44
CA THR A 189 19.25 -4.32 -22.43
C THR A 189 20.17 -3.20 -22.95
N PRO A 190 21.46 -3.43 -23.30
CA PRO A 190 22.17 -4.70 -23.51
C PRO A 190 23.31 -5.04 -22.53
#